data_AF-A0A3M3U6X7-F1
#
_entry.id   AF-A0A3M3U6X7-F1
#
_cell.length_a   1.000
_cell.length_b   1.000
_cell.length_c   1.000
_cell.angle_alpha   90.00
_cell.angle_beta   90.00
_cell.angle_gamma   90.00
#
_symmetry.space_group_name_H-M   'P 1'
#
loop_
_entity.id
_entity.type
_entity.pdbx_description
1 polymer ?
#
loop_
_entity_poly.entity_id
_entity_poly.type
_entity_poly.pdbx_seq_one_letter_code
_entity_poly.pdbx_strand_id
1 'polypeptide(L)'
;MPHKFLPWLAIASAMSAFTLQAQAMPDTELLIGSYTQGKSEGIYRFAFNSETGMIDAKPLQVVKTENPSWLTVSRDQRYLFAVNENGPGQKDVVGKVSSFAIDPKTRQITPINQVQSRGEEPTHSSLSYDGRYLFVANYAVNPEPGGALTVVPVGKDGTLSEAVQVLPLGPGSKVNSERQMSSHVHLAVPTPDDKYVVSADLGADKLFVYRYDAS
;
A
#
# COMPACT_ATOMS: atom_id res chain seq x y z
N MET A 1 4.70 -31.71 86.19
CA MET A 1 5.27 -31.85 84.83
C MET A 1 4.25 -31.32 83.82
N PRO A 2 4.57 -30.28 83.06
CA PRO A 2 3.62 -29.54 82.22
C PRO A 2 3.75 -29.94 80.73
N HIS A 3 2.68 -30.37 80.07
CA HIS A 3 2.63 -30.49 78.61
C HIS A 3 1.18 -30.36 78.15
N LYS A 4 0.80 -29.63 77.10
CA LYS A 4 1.32 -28.47 76.36
C LYS A 4 0.11 -28.13 75.45
N PHE A 5 -0.25 -26.85 75.38
CA PHE A 5 -1.35 -26.35 74.55
C PHE A 5 -1.12 -26.68 73.06
N LEU A 6 -2.16 -27.13 72.37
CA LEU A 6 -2.17 -27.37 70.93
C LEU A 6 -2.40 -26.02 70.21
N PRO A 7 -1.52 -25.55 69.31
CA PRO A 7 -1.77 -24.33 68.57
C PRO A 7 -2.67 -24.63 67.36
N TRP A 8 -3.66 -23.77 67.14
CA TRP A 8 -4.46 -23.73 65.93
C TRP A 8 -3.59 -23.39 64.72
N LEU A 9 -3.61 -24.24 63.68
CA LEU A 9 -3.13 -23.87 62.35
C LEU A 9 -4.23 -23.08 61.63
N ALA A 10 -4.05 -21.77 61.50
CA ALA A 10 -4.81 -20.97 60.55
C ALA A 10 -4.19 -21.14 59.16
N ILE A 11 -4.88 -21.86 58.27
CA ILE A 11 -4.52 -21.92 56.85
C ILE A 11 -5.07 -20.66 56.20
N ALA A 12 -4.23 -19.63 56.04
CA ALA A 12 -4.55 -18.47 55.21
C ALA A 12 -4.38 -18.88 53.74
N SER A 13 -5.49 -19.10 53.01
CA SER A 13 -5.42 -19.25 51.56
C SER A 13 -5.14 -17.89 50.93
N ALA A 14 -3.92 -17.66 50.47
CA ALA A 14 -3.63 -16.53 49.61
C ALA A 14 -4.25 -16.82 48.23
N MET A 15 -5.43 -16.26 47.97
CA MET A 15 -5.97 -16.19 46.60
C MET A 15 -5.14 -15.18 45.82
N SER A 16 -4.12 -15.66 45.11
CA SER A 16 -3.42 -14.85 44.12
C SER A 16 -4.38 -14.54 42.97
N ALA A 17 -4.95 -13.35 42.98
CA ALA A 17 -5.68 -12.82 41.83
C ALA A 17 -4.66 -12.59 40.71
N PHE A 18 -4.63 -13.49 39.73
CA PHE A 18 -3.99 -13.20 38.46
C PHE A 18 -4.82 -12.11 37.78
N THR A 19 -4.33 -10.87 37.84
CA THR A 19 -4.84 -9.82 36.97
C THR A 19 -4.52 -10.24 35.55
N LEU A 20 -5.53 -10.70 34.80
CA LEU A 20 -5.43 -10.71 33.34
C LEU A 20 -5.25 -9.25 32.94
N GLN A 21 -4.01 -8.84 32.69
CA GLN A 21 -3.75 -7.70 31.84
C GLN A 21 -4.27 -8.12 30.46
N ALA A 22 -5.46 -7.63 30.10
CA ALA A 22 -5.86 -7.62 28.72
C ALA A 22 -4.76 -6.86 27.97
N GLN A 23 -3.99 -7.56 27.13
CA GLN A 23 -3.17 -6.87 26.15
C GLN A 23 -4.15 -5.99 25.38
N ALA A 24 -3.95 -4.67 25.44
CA ALA A 24 -4.65 -3.76 24.57
C ALA A 24 -4.45 -4.29 23.15
N MET A 25 -5.54 -4.69 22.49
CA MET A 25 -5.44 -5.02 21.08
C MET A 25 -4.93 -3.76 20.38
N PRO A 26 -4.01 -3.88 19.41
CA PRO A 26 -3.65 -2.74 18.60
C PRO A 26 -4.94 -2.14 18.03
N ASP A 27 -5.13 -0.85 18.23
CA ASP A 27 -6.31 -0.15 17.74
C ASP A 27 -6.20 0.14 16.23
N THR A 28 -4.99 0.00 15.67
CA THR A 28 -4.68 0.25 14.27
C THR A 28 -3.62 -0.73 13.75
N GLU A 29 -3.69 -1.05 12.46
CA GLU A 29 -2.62 -1.75 11.74
C GLU A 29 -1.94 -0.79 10.75
N LEU A 30 -0.62 -0.93 10.59
CA LEU A 30 0.15 -0.20 9.60
C LEU A 30 0.58 -1.12 8.46
N LEU A 31 0.48 -0.63 7.23
CA LEU A 31 1.04 -1.26 6.04
C LEU A 31 2.24 -0.44 5.58
N ILE A 32 3.39 -1.09 5.45
CA ILE A 32 4.64 -0.46 5.03
C ILE A 32 5.06 -1.07 3.70
N GLY A 33 4.99 -0.26 2.64
CA GLY A 33 5.60 -0.55 1.34
C GLY A 33 7.11 -0.29 1.37
N SER A 34 7.85 -0.85 0.43
CA SER A 34 9.30 -0.71 0.41
C SER A 34 9.92 -1.01 -0.95
N TYR A 35 11.19 -0.68 -1.09
CA TYR A 35 12.05 -1.17 -2.16
C TYR A 35 12.76 -2.46 -1.74
N THR A 36 12.93 -3.40 -2.67
CA THR A 36 13.40 -4.77 -2.40
C THR A 36 14.79 -5.07 -2.97
N GLN A 37 15.57 -4.07 -3.39
CA GLN A 37 16.98 -4.27 -3.74
C GLN A 37 17.86 -4.55 -2.50
N GLY A 38 17.36 -4.22 -1.30
CA GLY A 38 18.03 -4.49 -0.03
C GLY A 38 17.56 -5.79 0.65
N LYS A 39 17.43 -5.75 1.98
CA LYS A 39 16.94 -6.89 2.78
C LYS A 39 15.41 -6.98 2.84
N SER A 40 14.72 -5.98 2.30
CA SER A 40 13.27 -5.96 2.34
C SER A 40 12.68 -7.08 1.49
N GLU A 41 11.61 -7.70 1.99
CA GLU A 41 10.89 -8.76 1.29
C GLU A 41 9.62 -8.25 0.57
N GLY A 42 9.20 -7.00 0.80
CA GLY A 42 8.02 -6.42 0.16
C GLY A 42 7.17 -5.57 1.11
N ILE A 43 5.95 -6.01 1.39
CA ILE A 43 4.99 -5.28 2.24
C ILE A 43 5.00 -5.87 3.65
N TYR A 44 5.03 -5.01 4.66
CA TYR A 44 4.96 -5.41 6.06
C TYR A 44 3.68 -4.91 6.70
N ARG A 45 2.97 -5.80 7.40
CA ARG A 45 1.85 -5.44 8.29
C ARG A 45 2.32 -5.42 9.73
N PHE A 46 2.10 -4.34 10.44
CA PHE A 46 2.46 -4.17 11.85
C PHE A 46 1.26 -3.78 12.70
N ALA A 47 1.32 -4.16 13.98
CA ALA A 47 0.48 -3.58 15.02
C ALA A 47 1.00 -2.18 15.35
N PHE A 48 0.09 -1.21 15.45
CA PHE A 48 0.37 0.15 15.87
C PHE A 48 -0.54 0.52 17.03
N ASN A 49 0.06 1.08 18.08
CA ASN A 49 -0.67 1.61 19.22
C ASN A 49 -0.80 3.13 19.04
N SER A 50 -2.00 3.59 18.68
CA SER A 50 -2.19 5.02 18.38
C SER A 50 -2.12 5.93 19.61
N GLU A 51 -2.35 5.39 20.81
CA GLU A 51 -2.24 6.13 22.08
C GLU A 51 -0.80 6.48 22.43
N THR A 52 0.14 5.58 22.14
CA THR A 52 1.57 5.72 22.47
C THR A 52 2.44 6.09 21.28
N GLY A 53 1.94 5.93 20.06
CA GLY A 53 2.70 6.11 18.82
C GLY A 53 3.72 5.01 18.54
N MET A 54 3.62 3.86 19.21
CA MET A 54 4.57 2.76 19.09
C MET A 54 4.15 1.74 18.02
N ILE A 55 5.13 1.27 17.24
CA ILE A 55 4.99 0.15 16.31
C ILE A 55 5.63 -1.08 16.94
N ASP A 56 4.95 -2.22 16.87
CA ASP A 56 5.51 -3.48 17.38
C ASP A 56 6.80 -3.86 16.62
N ALA A 57 7.78 -4.39 17.34
CA ALA A 57 9.08 -4.74 16.74
C ALA A 57 8.99 -5.88 15.71
N LYS A 58 7.95 -6.71 15.78
CA LYS A 58 7.73 -7.84 14.86
C LYS A 58 6.52 -7.55 13.98
N PRO A 59 6.62 -7.77 12.66
CA PRO A 59 5.45 -7.66 11.80
C PRO A 59 4.45 -8.77 12.10
N LEU A 60 3.16 -8.43 12.02
CA LEU A 60 2.05 -9.38 12.01
C LEU A 60 2.05 -10.26 10.75
N GLN A 61 2.53 -9.70 9.63
CA GLN A 61 2.71 -10.42 8.37
C GLN A 61 3.77 -9.76 7.49
N VAL A 62 4.49 -10.58 6.72
CA VAL A 62 5.32 -10.14 5.59
C VAL A 62 4.71 -10.70 4.31
N VAL A 63 4.40 -9.83 3.34
CA VAL A 63 3.87 -10.18 2.02
C VAL A 63 4.97 -9.98 0.99
N LYS A 64 5.39 -11.08 0.36
CA LYS A 64 6.48 -11.06 -0.62
C LYS A 64 6.01 -10.49 -1.94
N THR A 65 6.60 -9.39 -2.37
CA THR A 65 6.36 -8.75 -3.67
C THR A 65 7.49 -7.75 -3.94
N GLU A 66 7.88 -7.58 -5.20
CA GLU A 66 9.04 -6.77 -5.57
C GLU A 66 8.66 -5.27 -5.61
N ASN A 67 9.46 -4.43 -4.97
CA ASN A 67 9.35 -2.96 -4.99
C ASN A 67 7.92 -2.39 -4.79
N PRO A 68 7.13 -2.82 -3.78
CA PRO A 68 5.83 -2.23 -3.48
C PRO A 68 5.96 -0.82 -2.88
N SER A 69 6.34 0.17 -3.68
CA SER A 69 6.68 1.51 -3.20
C SER A 69 5.47 2.35 -2.82
N TRP A 70 4.30 2.06 -3.38
CA TRP A 70 3.02 2.71 -3.06
C TRP A 70 1.91 1.71 -2.86
N LEU A 71 1.09 1.95 -1.83
CA LEU A 71 -0.02 1.08 -1.42
C LEU A 71 -1.35 1.83 -1.48
N THR A 72 -2.36 1.19 -2.07
CA THR A 72 -3.73 1.68 -2.16
C THR A 72 -4.68 0.66 -1.56
N VAL A 73 -5.34 1.00 -0.47
CA VAL A 73 -6.36 0.15 0.15
C VAL A 73 -7.74 0.55 -0.37
N SER A 74 -8.51 -0.44 -0.79
CA SER A 74 -9.92 -0.25 -1.17
C SER A 74 -10.75 0.29 -0.01
N ARG A 75 -11.81 1.05 -0.32
CA ARG A 75 -12.65 1.71 0.70
C ARG A 75 -13.33 0.73 1.66
N ASP A 76 -13.68 -0.46 1.18
CA ASP A 76 -14.25 -1.54 1.99
C ASP A 76 -13.19 -2.35 2.75
N GLN A 77 -11.92 -2.01 2.57
CA GLN A 77 -10.74 -2.66 3.15
C GLN A 77 -10.67 -4.17 2.87
N ARG A 78 -11.20 -4.63 1.74
CA ARG A 78 -11.12 -6.03 1.30
C ARG A 78 -9.99 -6.29 0.32
N TYR A 79 -9.48 -5.25 -0.30
CA TYR A 79 -8.41 -5.33 -1.30
C TYR A 79 -7.30 -4.32 -1.01
N LEU A 80 -6.06 -4.75 -1.24
CA LEU A 80 -4.86 -3.95 -1.27
C LEU A 80 -4.27 -4.01 -2.66
N PHE A 81 -3.94 -2.86 -3.21
CA PHE A 81 -3.20 -2.71 -4.45
C PHE A 81 -1.82 -2.15 -4.14
N ALA A 82 -0.80 -2.65 -4.81
CA ALA A 82 0.55 -2.12 -4.74
C ALA A 82 1.06 -1.82 -6.14
N VAL A 83 1.60 -0.62 -6.34
CA VAL A 83 2.47 -0.42 -7.52
C VAL A 83 3.78 -1.13 -7.24
N ASN A 84 4.31 -1.82 -8.24
CA ASN A 84 5.62 -2.45 -8.19
C ASN A 84 6.56 -1.61 -9.06
N GLU A 85 7.38 -0.79 -8.39
CA GLU A 85 8.21 0.25 -9.00
C GLU A 85 9.49 -0.33 -9.61
N ASN A 86 9.27 -1.16 -10.61
CA ASN A 86 10.28 -1.80 -11.43
C ASN A 86 10.61 -0.91 -12.63
N GLY A 87 11.89 -0.91 -13.04
CA GLY A 87 12.40 -0.01 -14.07
C GLY A 87 13.83 -0.33 -14.50
N PRO A 88 14.41 0.51 -15.38
CA PRO A 88 15.78 0.36 -15.85
C PRO A 88 16.79 0.15 -14.71
N GLY A 89 17.69 -0.81 -14.90
CA GLY A 89 18.71 -1.16 -13.90
C GLY A 89 18.24 -2.15 -12.81
N GLN A 90 16.98 -2.55 -12.83
CA GLN A 90 16.45 -3.59 -11.94
C GLN A 90 16.40 -4.96 -12.64
N LYS A 91 16.27 -6.05 -11.87
CA LYS A 91 16.22 -7.42 -12.40
C LYS A 91 15.00 -7.65 -13.29
N ASP A 92 13.86 -7.14 -12.86
CA ASP A 92 12.66 -7.00 -13.66
C ASP A 92 12.48 -5.50 -13.94
N VAL A 93 12.48 -5.14 -15.22
CA VAL A 93 12.37 -3.75 -15.67
C VAL A 93 10.93 -3.32 -15.90
N VAL A 94 10.00 -4.28 -15.91
CA VAL A 94 8.60 -4.01 -16.25
C VAL A 94 7.88 -3.48 -15.01
N GLY A 95 7.39 -2.25 -15.09
CA GLY A 95 6.47 -1.68 -14.10
C GLY A 95 5.18 -2.49 -14.01
N LYS A 96 4.73 -2.78 -12.78
CA LYS A 96 3.56 -3.64 -12.53
C LYS A 96 2.66 -3.07 -11.44
N VAL A 97 1.49 -3.67 -11.34
CA VAL A 97 0.57 -3.49 -10.20
C VAL A 97 0.15 -4.86 -9.70
N SER A 98 0.27 -5.08 -8.40
CA SER A 98 -0.20 -6.28 -7.70
C SER A 98 -1.52 -6.00 -6.98
N SER A 99 -2.40 -6.99 -6.96
CA SER A 99 -3.62 -7.00 -6.15
C SER A 99 -3.57 -8.11 -5.12
N PHE A 100 -4.09 -7.82 -3.93
CA PHE A 100 -4.16 -8.72 -2.80
C PHE A 100 -5.52 -8.64 -2.13
N ALA A 101 -6.03 -9.78 -1.66
CA ALA A 101 -7.20 -9.85 -0.78
C ALA A 101 -6.77 -9.60 0.67
N ILE A 102 -7.62 -8.89 1.42
CA ILE A 102 -7.52 -8.68 2.85
C ILE A 102 -8.66 -9.45 3.51
N ASP A 103 -8.33 -10.45 4.33
CA ASP A 103 -9.35 -11.18 5.08
C ASP A 103 -10.01 -10.26 6.12
N PRO A 104 -11.34 -10.13 6.15
CA PRO A 104 -12.03 -9.15 6.98
C PRO A 104 -11.97 -9.47 8.49
N LYS A 105 -11.61 -10.71 8.87
CA LYS A 105 -11.55 -11.14 10.28
C LYS A 105 -10.13 -11.10 10.84
N THR A 106 -9.19 -11.62 10.06
CA THR A 106 -7.79 -11.83 10.46
C THR A 106 -6.84 -10.77 9.90
N ARG A 107 -7.32 -9.97 8.93
CA ARG A 107 -6.54 -8.98 8.19
C ARG A 107 -5.38 -9.57 7.40
N GLN A 108 -5.36 -10.89 7.23
CA GLN A 108 -4.34 -11.56 6.44
C GLN A 108 -4.41 -11.11 4.99
N ILE A 109 -3.26 -10.75 4.42
CA ILE A 109 -3.12 -10.28 3.05
C ILE A 109 -2.66 -11.46 2.19
N THR A 110 -3.39 -11.75 1.12
CA THR A 110 -3.08 -12.87 0.20
C THR A 110 -3.09 -12.40 -1.25
N PRO A 111 -2.12 -12.84 -2.08
CA PRO A 111 -2.05 -12.39 -3.48
C PRO A 111 -3.27 -12.85 -4.28
N ILE A 112 -3.80 -11.96 -5.13
CA ILE A 112 -4.83 -12.27 -6.13
C ILE A 112 -4.16 -12.43 -7.49
N ASN A 113 -3.66 -11.34 -8.06
CA ASN A 113 -2.96 -11.34 -9.34
C ASN A 113 -2.03 -10.12 -9.49
N GLN A 114 -1.30 -10.07 -10.61
CA GLN A 114 -0.43 -8.97 -10.98
C GLN A 114 -0.56 -8.71 -12.49
N VAL A 115 -0.57 -7.43 -12.87
CA VAL A 115 -0.62 -6.99 -14.29
C VAL A 115 0.46 -5.96 -14.55
N GLN A 116 0.83 -5.77 -15.81
CA GLN A 116 1.75 -4.70 -16.19
C GLN A 116 1.05 -3.34 -16.05
N SER A 117 1.75 -2.33 -15.52
CA SER A 117 1.24 -0.95 -15.50
C SER A 117 1.32 -0.27 -16.87
N ARG A 118 1.94 -0.94 -17.85
CA ARG A 118 2.22 -0.46 -19.21
C ARG A 118 3.02 0.85 -19.23
N GLY A 119 3.85 1.04 -18.21
CA GLY A 119 4.90 2.06 -18.11
C GLY A 119 6.05 1.53 -17.25
N GLU A 120 7.07 2.35 -17.08
CA GLU A 120 8.20 2.06 -16.18
C GLU A 120 8.01 2.82 -14.87
N GLU A 121 8.46 2.22 -13.76
CA GLU A 121 8.55 2.86 -12.44
C GLU A 121 7.23 3.51 -12.01
N PRO A 122 6.14 2.73 -11.82
CA PRO A 122 4.91 3.27 -11.27
C PRO A 122 5.14 3.72 -9.82
N THR A 123 4.86 5.00 -9.54
CA THR A 123 5.18 5.66 -8.27
C THR A 123 3.96 5.92 -7.39
N HIS A 124 2.76 5.87 -7.96
CA HIS A 124 1.52 6.16 -7.25
C HIS A 124 0.34 5.42 -7.86
N SER A 125 -0.64 5.06 -7.03
CA SER A 125 -1.96 4.65 -7.49
C SER A 125 -3.09 5.20 -6.64
N SER A 126 -4.29 5.28 -7.21
CA SER A 126 -5.54 5.54 -6.49
C SER A 126 -6.71 4.85 -7.18
N LEU A 127 -7.81 4.63 -6.47
CA LEU A 127 -9.01 4.03 -7.01
C LEU A 127 -10.02 5.09 -7.44
N SER A 128 -10.82 4.78 -8.47
CA SER A 128 -12.10 5.46 -8.71
C SER A 128 -13.03 5.31 -7.49
N TYR A 129 -13.98 6.23 -7.33
CA TYR A 129 -14.88 6.21 -6.16
C TYR A 129 -15.70 4.93 -6.04
N ASP A 130 -16.10 4.35 -7.18
CA ASP A 130 -16.82 3.08 -7.28
C ASP A 130 -15.89 1.84 -7.19
N GLY A 131 -14.57 2.05 -7.13
CA GLY A 131 -13.57 1.01 -7.03
C GLY A 131 -13.39 0.16 -8.29
N ARG A 132 -14.00 0.52 -9.42
CA ARG A 132 -13.91 -0.25 -10.69
C ARG A 132 -12.63 -0.01 -11.46
N TYR A 133 -11.89 1.04 -11.17
CA TYR A 133 -10.65 1.37 -11.87
C TYR A 133 -9.57 1.81 -10.89
N LEU A 134 -8.33 1.41 -11.19
CA LEU A 134 -7.13 1.88 -10.54
C LEU A 134 -6.39 2.81 -11.51
N PHE A 135 -6.16 4.04 -11.08
CA PHE A 135 -5.33 5.01 -11.76
C PHE A 135 -3.89 4.83 -11.32
N VAL A 136 -2.97 4.67 -12.25
CA VAL A 136 -1.55 4.38 -11.99
C VAL A 136 -0.70 5.47 -12.63
N ALA A 137 0.11 6.14 -11.83
CA ALA A 137 1.11 7.10 -12.30
C ALA A 137 2.42 6.37 -12.58
N ASN A 138 2.84 6.34 -13.85
CA ASN A 138 4.14 5.83 -14.27
C ASN A 138 5.11 6.99 -14.42
N TYR A 139 6.24 6.92 -13.71
CA TYR A 139 7.24 7.99 -13.67
C TYR A 139 8.15 7.96 -14.89
N ALA A 140 8.70 6.79 -15.23
CA ALA A 140 9.70 6.57 -16.28
C ALA A 140 10.91 7.52 -16.26
N VAL A 141 12.07 7.06 -15.75
CA VAL A 141 13.34 7.81 -15.82
C VAL A 141 13.81 8.09 -17.25
N ASN A 142 13.46 7.23 -18.22
CA ASN A 142 13.84 7.40 -19.61
C ASN A 142 12.94 8.41 -20.32
N PRO A 143 13.49 9.30 -21.16
CA PRO A 143 12.70 10.33 -21.82
C PRO A 143 11.72 9.79 -22.86
N GLU A 144 11.93 8.56 -23.33
CA GLU A 144 11.09 7.89 -24.32
C GLU A 144 10.75 6.48 -23.79
N PRO A 145 9.46 6.13 -23.64
CA PRO A 145 8.28 6.92 -24.01
C PRO A 145 7.90 8.03 -23.00
N GLY A 146 8.65 8.18 -21.90
CA GLY A 146 8.32 9.11 -20.81
C GLY A 146 7.20 8.58 -19.90
N GLY A 147 6.79 9.41 -18.94
CA GLY A 147 5.77 9.11 -17.96
C GLY A 147 4.35 9.03 -18.55
N ALA A 148 3.50 8.21 -17.92
CA ALA A 148 2.13 8.01 -18.38
C ALA A 148 1.15 7.79 -17.22
N LEU A 149 -0.10 8.23 -17.41
CA LEU A 149 -1.23 7.81 -16.59
C LEU A 149 -1.86 6.56 -17.20
N THR A 150 -1.92 5.47 -16.45
CA THR A 150 -2.58 4.21 -16.87
C THR A 150 -3.88 4.00 -16.09
N VAL A 151 -4.90 3.46 -16.77
CA VAL A 151 -6.18 3.05 -16.18
C VAL A 151 -6.31 1.52 -16.24
N VAL A 152 -6.36 0.89 -15.06
CA VAL A 152 -6.43 -0.56 -14.90
C VAL A 152 -7.81 -0.94 -14.34
N PRO A 153 -8.62 -1.78 -15.02
CA PRO A 153 -9.89 -2.24 -14.46
C PRO A 153 -9.70 -3.16 -13.26
N VAL A 154 -10.60 -3.02 -12.29
CA VAL A 154 -10.65 -3.81 -11.05
C VAL A 154 -11.97 -4.59 -11.03
N GLY A 155 -11.86 -5.91 -10.97
CA GLY A 155 -12.99 -6.81 -10.81
C GLY A 155 -13.63 -6.70 -9.43
N LYS A 156 -14.90 -7.15 -9.32
CA LYS A 156 -15.62 -7.20 -8.03
C LYS A 156 -14.97 -8.12 -6.99
N ASP A 157 -14.12 -9.02 -7.45
CA ASP A 157 -13.31 -9.95 -6.67
C ASP A 157 -11.90 -9.41 -6.38
N GLY A 158 -11.59 -8.19 -6.78
CA GLY A 158 -10.27 -7.55 -6.66
C GLY A 158 -9.29 -7.89 -7.78
N THR A 159 -9.68 -8.72 -8.75
CA THR A 159 -8.80 -9.11 -9.86
C THR A 159 -8.51 -7.91 -10.78
N LEU A 160 -7.25 -7.65 -11.07
CA LEU A 160 -6.84 -6.63 -12.05
C LEU A 160 -6.93 -7.19 -13.47
N SER A 161 -7.48 -6.42 -14.41
CA SER A 161 -7.44 -6.74 -15.84
C SER A 161 -6.34 -5.96 -16.55
N GLU A 162 -6.05 -6.27 -17.82
CA GLU A 162 -5.15 -5.45 -18.62
C GLU A 162 -5.63 -4.00 -18.70
N ALA A 163 -4.67 -3.07 -18.73
CA ALA A 163 -4.98 -1.66 -18.79
C ALA A 163 -5.80 -1.30 -20.05
N VAL A 164 -6.91 -0.61 -19.84
CA VAL A 164 -7.84 -0.17 -20.89
C VAL A 164 -7.46 1.17 -21.50
N GLN A 165 -6.61 1.94 -20.81
CA GLN A 165 -6.13 3.22 -21.30
C GLN A 165 -4.71 3.48 -20.77
N VAL A 166 -3.85 4.00 -21.66
CA VAL A 166 -2.51 4.51 -21.32
C VAL A 166 -2.41 5.89 -21.95
N LEU A 167 -2.29 6.91 -21.11
CA LEU A 167 -2.22 8.30 -21.49
C LEU A 167 -0.78 8.78 -21.32
N PRO A 168 0.05 8.80 -22.38
CA PRO A 168 1.34 9.45 -22.30
C PRO A 168 1.14 10.94 -22.05
N LEU A 169 1.91 11.50 -21.12
CA LEU A 169 1.90 12.94 -20.88
C LEU A 169 2.97 13.60 -21.76
N GLY A 170 2.68 14.83 -22.21
CA GLY A 170 3.44 15.56 -23.22
C GLY A 170 4.90 15.87 -22.83
N PRO A 171 5.61 16.71 -23.61
CA PRO A 171 7.01 16.98 -23.36
C PRO A 171 7.24 17.60 -21.98
N GLY A 172 8.39 17.27 -21.36
CA GLY A 172 8.82 17.89 -20.12
C GLY A 172 9.05 19.40 -20.28
N SER A 173 9.13 20.11 -19.15
CA SER A 173 9.33 21.56 -19.11
C SER A 173 10.73 21.97 -19.57
N LYS A 174 11.71 21.04 -19.48
CA LYS A 174 13.13 21.23 -19.76
C LYS A 174 13.81 22.30 -18.90
N VAL A 175 13.16 22.74 -17.82
CA VAL A 175 13.73 23.71 -16.88
C VAL A 175 14.91 23.09 -16.14
N ASN A 176 14.74 21.84 -15.67
CA ASN A 176 15.84 21.01 -15.19
C ASN A 176 16.19 19.92 -16.21
N SER A 177 17.31 20.08 -16.92
CA SER A 177 17.75 19.14 -17.96
C SER A 177 18.09 17.73 -17.45
N GLU A 178 18.30 17.55 -16.14
CA GLU A 178 18.57 16.23 -15.55
C GLU A 178 17.27 15.50 -15.16
N ARG A 179 16.17 16.23 -14.96
CA ARG A 179 14.96 15.70 -14.31
C ARG A 179 13.67 15.93 -15.08
N GLN A 180 13.67 16.72 -16.15
CA GLN A 180 12.46 17.24 -16.79
C GLN A 180 12.57 17.24 -18.32
N MET A 181 13.29 16.27 -18.88
CA MET A 181 13.43 16.10 -20.34
C MET A 181 12.18 15.49 -20.99
N SER A 182 11.37 14.76 -20.21
CA SER A 182 10.08 14.18 -20.60
C SER A 182 9.06 14.38 -19.48
N SER A 183 7.86 13.86 -19.66
CA SER A 183 6.88 13.67 -18.59
C SER A 183 7.41 12.70 -17.53
N HIS A 184 7.05 12.97 -16.28
CA HIS A 184 7.26 12.10 -15.12
C HIS A 184 6.03 12.14 -14.21
N VAL A 185 5.06 11.25 -14.45
CA VAL A 185 3.81 11.27 -13.70
C VAL A 185 4.05 10.69 -12.32
N HIS A 186 3.73 11.48 -11.30
CA HIS A 186 4.04 11.13 -9.90
C HIS A 186 2.80 10.99 -9.02
N LEU A 187 1.64 11.40 -9.51
CA LEU A 187 0.37 11.30 -8.79
C LEU A 187 -0.79 11.26 -9.78
N ALA A 188 -1.80 10.48 -9.46
CA ALA A 188 -3.09 10.46 -10.14
C ALA A 188 -4.20 10.20 -9.12
N VAL A 189 -5.15 11.13 -8.98
CA VAL A 189 -6.23 11.07 -7.99
C VAL A 189 -7.56 11.53 -8.59
N PRO A 190 -8.70 10.89 -8.28
CA PRO A 190 -10.00 11.41 -8.65
C PRO A 190 -10.35 12.68 -7.85
N THR A 191 -11.13 13.57 -8.45
CA THR A 191 -11.72 14.71 -7.73
C THR A 191 -12.85 14.24 -6.80
N PRO A 192 -13.14 14.95 -5.69
CA PRO A 192 -14.17 14.54 -4.73
C PRO A 192 -15.58 14.33 -5.27
N ASP A 193 -15.89 14.92 -6.43
CA ASP A 193 -17.17 14.79 -7.12
C ASP A 193 -17.19 13.68 -8.19
N ASP A 194 -16.11 12.90 -8.30
CA ASP A 194 -15.92 11.77 -9.23
C ASP A 194 -16.08 12.14 -10.72
N LYS A 195 -15.90 13.42 -11.06
CA LYS A 195 -16.03 13.89 -12.46
C LYS A 195 -14.72 13.98 -13.20
N TYR A 196 -13.61 14.04 -12.47
CA TYR A 196 -12.29 14.24 -13.06
C TYR A 196 -11.23 13.39 -12.37
N VAL A 197 -10.13 13.15 -13.09
CA VAL A 197 -8.87 12.64 -12.56
C VAL A 197 -7.81 13.71 -12.73
N VAL A 198 -7.14 14.07 -11.65
CA VAL A 198 -6.02 15.01 -11.63
C VAL A 198 -4.72 14.22 -11.61
N SER A 199 -3.85 14.49 -12.58
CA SER A 199 -2.54 13.87 -12.72
C SER A 199 -1.46 14.92 -12.53
N ALA A 200 -0.55 14.72 -11.57
CA ALA A 200 0.61 15.59 -11.39
C ALA A 200 1.81 15.04 -12.15
N ASP A 201 2.37 15.88 -13.01
CA ASP A 201 3.55 15.57 -13.81
C ASP A 201 4.72 16.43 -13.33
N LEU A 202 5.68 15.77 -12.67
CA LEU A 202 6.90 16.38 -12.17
C LEU A 202 7.80 16.85 -13.33
N GLY A 203 7.81 16.10 -14.42
CA GLY A 203 8.60 16.40 -15.61
C GLY A 203 8.10 17.63 -16.37
N ALA A 204 6.79 17.87 -16.37
CA ALA A 204 6.16 18.95 -17.12
C ALA A 204 5.87 20.23 -16.31
N ASP A 205 6.07 20.23 -14.99
CA ASP A 205 5.65 21.30 -14.06
C ASP A 205 4.15 21.62 -14.15
N LYS A 206 3.31 20.57 -14.32
CA LYS A 206 1.88 20.73 -14.62
C LYS A 206 0.99 19.75 -13.87
N LEU A 207 -0.25 20.19 -13.66
CA LEU A 207 -1.38 19.33 -13.33
C LEU A 207 -2.25 19.16 -14.58
N PHE A 208 -2.50 17.92 -14.98
CA PHE A 208 -3.42 17.58 -16.05
C PHE A 208 -4.75 17.13 -15.44
N VAL A 209 -5.86 17.62 -16.00
CA VAL A 209 -7.20 17.29 -15.52
C VAL A 209 -7.95 16.60 -16.64
N TYR A 210 -8.33 15.34 -16.40
CA TYR A 210 -9.06 14.52 -17.35
C TYR A 210 -10.50 14.39 -16.88
N ARG A 211 -11.48 14.54 -17.77
CA ARG A 211 -12.86 14.15 -17.45
C ARG A 211 -12.89 12.63 -17.27
N TYR A 212 -13.49 12.19 -16.17
CA TYR A 212 -13.72 10.78 -15.91
C TYR A 212 -15.08 10.38 -16.46
N ASP A 213 -15.10 9.30 -17.25
CA ASP A 213 -16.31 8.64 -17.71
C ASP A 213 -16.18 7.16 -17.40
N ALA A 214 -17.15 6.64 -16.65
CA ALA A 214 -17.13 5.31 -16.09
C ALA A 214 -18.04 4.33 -16.87
N SER A 215 -18.59 4.78 -18.01
CA SER A 215 -19.45 4.01 -18.91
C SER A 215 -18.71 2.98 -19.74
#